data_AF-A0A950AQP8-F1
#
_entry.id   AF-A0A950AQP8-F1
#
_cell.length_a   1.000
_cell.length_b   1.000
_cell.length_c   1.000
_cell.angle_alpha   90.00
_cell.angle_beta   90.00
_cell.angle_gamma   90.00
#
_symmetry.space_group_name_H-M   'P 1'
#
loop_
_entity.id
_entity.type
_entity.pdbx_description
1 polymer ?
#
loop_
_entity_poly.entity_id
_entity_poly.type
_entity_poly.pdbx_seq_one_letter_code
_entity_poly.pdbx_strand_id
1 'polypeptide(L)'
;MAVTMLDSSLESTRPVELPGGSRRLDEAAKREIDRLIRRGVSVEVLADRFGLGASRIERVLTEMRARRLLETKLEFMHNPSFDAPGAEAEILAPMPEPARGESTRRPSAPEGLPPYLASLYDVPLLTREQEAHLFRKMNYLKYRASKLRDRIDPARARSADLDAIERLQEEALAVKNQIIRANLRLVVSIAKRHLGQSQNFFELVSDGNMSLIRAVEKFDFARGNKFSTYATWAIVRNFIRTIPEESQRRDRFLTGHDEMFESAADHRSDEHETAIDQKRTQEAVTGLLDRLNERERRIITSRFGLGGAVELTLEQLGQELGVTKERVRQLEARAQEKLRKIALEEKIDVLGP
;
A
#
# COMPACT_ATOMS: atom_id res chain seq x y z
N MET A 1 29.44 -22.52 19.97
CA MET A 1 28.40 -23.28 20.70
C MET A 1 27.06 -22.63 20.38
N ALA A 2 26.04 -23.46 20.14
CA ALA A 2 24.69 -23.13 19.66
C ALA A 2 24.53 -22.93 18.14
N VAL A 3 24.60 -24.02 17.37
CA VAL A 3 23.60 -24.39 16.32
C VAL A 3 23.64 -25.92 16.15
N THR A 4 23.02 -26.62 17.10
CA THR A 4 22.58 -28.02 16.98
C THR A 4 21.25 -28.00 17.68
N MET A 5 20.15 -28.03 16.94
CA MET A 5 18.76 -28.26 17.37
C MET A 5 17.83 -27.69 16.29
N LEU A 6 17.75 -28.35 15.13
CA LEU A 6 16.60 -28.27 14.19
C LEU A 6 16.73 -29.45 13.20
N ASP A 7 16.95 -30.65 13.72
CA ASP A 7 16.99 -31.88 12.93
C ASP A 7 16.16 -32.96 13.66
N SER A 8 14.84 -32.97 13.44
CA SER A 8 13.95 -34.05 13.90
C SER A 8 12.54 -34.01 13.29
N SER A 9 12.38 -33.63 12.01
CA SER A 9 11.05 -33.67 11.37
C SER A 9 11.03 -34.17 9.92
N LEU A 10 12.09 -34.86 9.47
CA LEU A 10 12.16 -35.47 8.13
C LEU A 10 12.02 -37.00 8.11
N GLU A 11 11.67 -37.63 9.24
CA GLU A 11 11.33 -39.06 9.29
C GLU A 11 9.81 -39.27 9.20
N SER A 12 9.30 -39.20 7.97
CA SER A 12 8.08 -39.92 7.58
C SER A 12 8.07 -40.06 6.05
N THR A 13 9.06 -40.77 5.52
CA THR A 13 9.09 -41.20 4.13
C THR A 13 8.22 -42.44 3.98
N ARG A 14 6.89 -42.25 3.96
CA ARG A 14 6.06 -43.20 3.22
C ARG A 14 6.36 -43.00 1.74
N PRO A 15 6.67 -44.06 0.98
CA PRO A 15 6.73 -43.95 -0.47
C PRO A 15 5.40 -43.38 -0.96
N VAL A 16 5.45 -42.33 -1.78
CA VAL A 16 4.25 -41.88 -2.49
C VAL A 16 3.91 -43.02 -3.44
N GLU A 17 2.90 -43.82 -3.10
CA GLU A 17 2.37 -44.85 -3.99
C GLU A 17 1.91 -44.16 -5.27
N LEU A 18 2.72 -44.30 -6.33
CA LEU A 18 2.36 -43.87 -7.67
C LEU A 18 1.14 -44.72 -8.08
N PRO A 19 -0.04 -44.13 -8.34
CA PRO A 19 -1.21 -44.90 -8.70
C PRO A 19 -1.00 -45.52 -10.08
N GLY A 20 -0.79 -46.84 -10.09
CA GLY A 20 -0.76 -47.65 -11.30
C GLY A 20 0.58 -47.63 -12.04
N GLY A 21 0.96 -48.79 -12.60
CA GLY A 21 2.18 -49.03 -13.37
C GLY A 21 2.26 -48.27 -14.71
N SER A 22 2.05 -46.96 -14.69
CA SER A 22 2.21 -46.11 -15.85
C SER A 22 3.65 -45.62 -15.94
N ARG A 23 4.31 -45.93 -17.06
CA ARG A 23 5.65 -45.47 -17.45
C ARG A 23 5.80 -43.93 -17.49
N ARG A 24 4.77 -43.13 -17.21
CA ARG A 24 4.77 -41.66 -17.24
C ARG A 24 4.51 -41.09 -15.85
N LEU A 25 5.36 -40.16 -15.41
CA LEU A 25 5.10 -39.36 -14.21
C LEU A 25 3.93 -38.41 -14.47
N ASP A 26 3.03 -38.30 -13.51
CA ASP A 26 1.99 -37.29 -13.52
C ASP A 26 2.57 -35.88 -13.29
N GLU A 27 1.76 -34.86 -13.55
CA GLU A 27 2.19 -33.47 -13.45
C GLU A 27 2.38 -33.00 -12.00
N ALA A 28 1.69 -33.62 -11.04
CA ALA A 28 1.84 -33.33 -9.62
C ALA A 28 3.22 -33.77 -9.11
N ALA A 29 3.65 -34.99 -9.46
CA ALA A 29 4.95 -35.52 -9.08
C ALA A 29 6.10 -34.74 -9.74
N LYS A 30 5.97 -34.33 -11.01
CA LYS A 30 6.97 -33.45 -11.65
C LYS A 30 7.13 -32.12 -10.91
N ARG A 31 6.02 -31.48 -10.51
CA ARG A 31 6.04 -30.25 -9.70
C ARG A 31 6.61 -30.48 -8.31
N GLU A 32 6.38 -31.65 -7.72
CA GLU A 32 6.95 -32.03 -6.42
C GLU A 32 8.47 -32.16 -6.50
N ILE A 33 8.99 -32.93 -7.48
CA ILE A 33 10.42 -33.10 -7.73
C ILE A 33 11.10 -31.72 -7.89
N ASP A 34 10.49 -30.85 -8.70
CA ASP A 34 10.98 -29.49 -8.96
C ASP A 34 10.90 -28.55 -7.75
N ARG A 35 9.95 -28.78 -6.83
CA ARG A 35 9.89 -28.03 -5.56
C ARG A 35 10.98 -28.49 -4.59
N LEU A 36 11.22 -29.80 -4.51
CA LEU A 36 12.20 -30.39 -3.60
C LEU A 36 13.64 -30.04 -4.01
N ILE A 37 13.97 -30.07 -5.30
CA ILE A 37 15.31 -29.66 -5.77
C ILE A 37 15.62 -28.21 -5.40
N ARG A 38 14.63 -27.31 -5.50
CA ARG A 38 14.78 -25.89 -5.14
C ARG A 38 14.94 -25.66 -3.63
N ARG A 39 14.57 -26.63 -2.80
CA ARG A 39 14.81 -26.63 -1.35
C ARG A 39 16.18 -27.21 -0.99
N GLY A 40 17.00 -27.58 -1.97
CA GLY A 40 18.35 -28.12 -1.76
C GLY A 40 18.44 -29.63 -1.62
N VAL A 41 17.36 -30.38 -1.91
CA VAL A 41 17.42 -31.85 -1.98
C VAL A 41 18.22 -32.26 -3.22
N SER A 42 19.11 -33.24 -3.11
CA SER A 42 19.95 -33.69 -4.23
C SER A 42 19.20 -34.57 -5.23
N VAL A 43 19.73 -34.71 -6.44
CA VAL A 43 19.13 -35.54 -7.50
C VAL A 43 19.10 -37.02 -7.11
N GLU A 44 20.11 -37.49 -6.38
CA GLU A 44 20.23 -38.88 -5.90
C GLU A 44 19.11 -39.20 -4.90
N VAL A 45 18.86 -38.31 -3.94
CA VAL A 45 17.77 -38.47 -2.96
C VAL A 45 16.40 -38.46 -3.64
N LEU A 46 16.23 -37.65 -4.69
CA LEU A 46 15.00 -37.62 -5.48
C LEU A 46 14.83 -38.88 -6.33
N ALA A 47 15.92 -39.42 -6.88
CA ALA A 47 15.91 -40.67 -7.62
C ALA A 47 15.40 -41.82 -6.75
N ASP A 48 15.96 -41.96 -5.55
CA ASP A 48 15.56 -43.00 -4.58
C ASP A 48 14.12 -42.80 -4.11
N ARG A 49 13.74 -41.57 -3.71
CA ARG A 49 12.41 -41.26 -3.17
C ARG A 49 11.28 -41.54 -4.15
N PHE A 50 11.49 -41.31 -5.45
CA PHE A 50 10.48 -41.52 -6.48
C PHE A 50 10.64 -42.86 -7.21
N GLY A 51 11.65 -43.67 -6.87
CA GLY A 51 11.94 -44.95 -7.55
C GLY A 51 12.31 -44.78 -9.02
N LEU A 52 13.05 -43.72 -9.35
CA LEU A 52 13.42 -43.34 -10.72
C LEU A 52 14.94 -43.27 -10.86
N GLY A 53 15.48 -43.56 -12.05
CA GLY A 53 16.91 -43.28 -12.30
C GLY A 53 17.22 -41.78 -12.34
N ALA A 54 18.43 -41.39 -11.92
CA ALA A 54 18.89 -40.00 -11.87
C ALA A 54 18.69 -39.24 -13.21
N SER A 55 19.05 -39.85 -14.34
CA SER A 55 18.84 -39.26 -15.67
C SER A 55 17.36 -38.94 -15.98
N ARG A 56 16.43 -39.74 -15.45
CA ARG A 56 14.99 -39.47 -15.59
C ARG A 56 14.56 -38.29 -14.73
N ILE A 57 15.11 -38.13 -13.53
CA ILE A 57 14.91 -36.96 -12.67
C ILE A 57 15.45 -35.71 -13.38
N GLU A 58 16.68 -35.74 -13.88
CA GLU A 58 17.29 -34.61 -14.61
C GLU A 58 16.46 -34.18 -15.83
N ARG A 59 15.89 -35.14 -16.58
CA ARG A 59 15.00 -34.83 -17.69
C ARG A 59 13.71 -34.15 -17.22
N VAL A 60 13.12 -34.61 -16.12
CA VAL A 60 11.95 -33.96 -15.50
C VAL A 60 12.30 -32.54 -15.04
N LEU A 61 13.47 -32.36 -14.42
CA LEU A 61 13.95 -31.04 -13.99
C LEU A 61 14.17 -30.09 -15.18
N THR A 62 14.74 -30.59 -16.27
CA THR A 62 14.93 -29.84 -17.52
C THR A 62 13.59 -29.42 -18.13
N GLU A 63 12.62 -30.35 -18.19
CA GLU A 63 11.26 -30.06 -18.64
C GLU A 63 10.59 -28.99 -17.76
N MET A 64 10.69 -29.14 -16.43
CA MET A 64 10.12 -28.17 -15.48
C MET A 64 10.80 -26.80 -15.58
N ARG A 65 12.11 -26.76 -15.78
CA ARG A 65 12.88 -25.52 -16.02
C ARG A 65 12.43 -24.83 -17.30
N ALA A 66 12.28 -25.58 -18.39
CA ALA A 66 11.79 -25.04 -19.66
C ALA A 66 10.39 -24.43 -19.52
N ARG A 67 9.47 -25.10 -18.80
CA ARG A 67 8.12 -24.57 -18.57
C ARG A 67 8.13 -23.25 -17.81
N ARG A 68 8.90 -23.14 -16.72
CA ARG A 68 9.00 -21.88 -15.96
C ARG A 68 9.53 -20.73 -16.81
N LEU A 69 10.55 -21.00 -17.64
CA LEU A 69 11.10 -20.00 -18.55
C LEU A 69 10.07 -19.52 -19.57
N LEU A 70 9.19 -20.42 -20.04
CA LEU A 70 8.14 -20.11 -21.00
C LEU A 70 6.92 -19.42 -20.35
N GLU A 71 6.59 -19.76 -19.10
CA GLU A 71 5.52 -19.12 -18.32
C GLU A 71 5.86 -17.68 -17.93
N THR A 72 7.13 -17.38 -17.69
CA THR A 72 7.58 -16.04 -17.31
C THR A 72 7.42 -15.08 -18.50
N LYS A 73 6.59 -14.04 -18.35
CA LYS A 73 6.39 -13.04 -19.42
C LYS A 73 7.69 -12.26 -19.68
N LEU A 74 8.14 -12.21 -20.94
CA LEU A 74 9.32 -11.45 -21.36
C LEU A 74 8.91 -10.32 -22.29
N GLU A 75 8.68 -9.13 -21.72
CA GLU A 75 8.34 -7.93 -22.48
C GLU A 75 9.60 -7.18 -22.93
N PHE A 76 9.61 -6.76 -24.19
CA PHE A 76 10.63 -5.93 -24.80
C PHE A 76 10.03 -4.99 -25.84
N MET A 77 10.70 -3.88 -26.11
CA MET A 77 10.37 -2.94 -27.17
C MET A 77 11.13 -3.34 -28.43
N HIS A 78 10.42 -3.91 -29.41
CA HIS A 78 11.03 -4.27 -30.70
C HIS A 78 11.46 -3.02 -31.47
N ASN A 79 12.59 -3.13 -32.17
CA ASN A 79 13.06 -2.14 -33.11
C ASN A 79 13.52 -2.83 -34.41
N PRO A 80 13.23 -2.29 -35.61
CA PRO A 80 13.65 -2.90 -36.87
C PRO A 80 15.16 -3.18 -36.99
N SER A 81 16.00 -2.40 -36.28
CA SER A 81 17.46 -2.64 -36.23
C SER A 81 17.84 -4.01 -35.66
N PHE A 82 16.95 -4.68 -34.92
CA PHE A 82 17.24 -5.98 -34.32
C PHE A 82 17.31 -7.12 -35.34
N ASP A 83 16.65 -6.93 -36.49
CA ASP A 83 16.56 -7.91 -37.57
C ASP A 83 17.64 -7.68 -38.65
N ALA A 84 18.43 -6.61 -38.53
CA ALA A 84 19.47 -6.28 -39.49
C ALA A 84 20.64 -7.29 -39.45
N PRO A 85 21.26 -7.61 -40.60
CA PRO A 85 22.48 -8.42 -40.61
C PRO A 85 23.59 -7.68 -39.86
N GLY A 86 24.23 -8.36 -38.90
CA GLY A 86 25.27 -7.76 -38.06
C GLY A 86 24.75 -6.99 -36.83
N ALA A 87 23.43 -6.96 -36.60
CA ALA A 87 22.84 -6.28 -35.44
C ALA A 87 23.46 -6.70 -34.09
N GLU A 88 23.81 -7.98 -33.95
CA GLU A 88 24.44 -8.49 -32.73
C GLU A 88 25.76 -7.78 -32.42
N ALA A 89 26.65 -7.68 -33.41
CA ALA A 89 27.96 -7.08 -33.23
C ALA A 89 27.87 -5.58 -32.93
N GLU A 90 26.93 -4.88 -33.56
CA GLU A 90 26.74 -3.44 -33.36
C GLU A 90 26.03 -3.12 -32.02
N ILE A 91 24.99 -3.86 -31.68
CA ILE A 91 24.17 -3.58 -30.49
C ILE A 91 24.86 -4.05 -29.21
N LEU A 92 25.56 -5.18 -29.24
CA LEU A 92 26.27 -5.71 -28.08
C LEU A 92 27.68 -5.15 -27.90
N ALA A 93 28.12 -4.27 -28.82
CA ALA A 93 29.38 -3.54 -28.71
C ALA A 93 29.56 -2.86 -27.34
N PRO A 94 30.81 -2.51 -26.97
CA PRO A 94 31.07 -1.68 -25.80
C PRO A 94 30.28 -0.37 -25.83
N MET A 95 30.02 0.18 -24.64
CA MET A 95 29.33 1.45 -24.50
C MET A 95 30.11 2.56 -25.23
N PRO A 96 29.44 3.41 -26.03
CA PRO A 96 30.12 4.47 -26.76
C PRO A 96 30.79 5.46 -25.80
N GLU A 97 31.99 5.91 -26.19
CA GLU A 97 32.64 7.02 -25.50
C GLU A 97 31.81 8.29 -25.69
N PRO A 98 31.71 9.14 -24.66
CA PRO A 98 31.04 10.41 -24.81
C PRO A 98 31.71 11.26 -25.91
N ALA A 99 30.90 11.93 -26.73
CA ALA A 99 31.40 12.84 -27.76
C ALA A 99 32.32 13.91 -27.16
N ARG A 100 33.31 14.39 -27.93
CA ARG A 100 34.23 15.45 -27.48
C ARG A 100 33.45 16.68 -27.01
N GLY A 101 33.50 16.96 -25.71
CA GLY A 101 32.79 18.06 -25.05
C GLY A 101 31.57 17.65 -24.22
N GLU A 102 31.01 16.45 -24.42
CA GLU A 102 29.98 15.87 -23.55
C GLU A 102 30.66 15.22 -22.33
N SER A 103 30.92 15.98 -21.27
CA SER A 103 31.43 15.38 -20.02
C SER A 103 30.32 14.58 -19.31
N THR A 104 30.60 13.32 -18.98
CA THR A 104 29.85 12.56 -17.96
C THR A 104 30.19 13.11 -16.57
N ARG A 105 29.75 14.34 -16.30
CA ARG A 105 30.01 15.01 -15.02
C ARG A 105 29.54 14.12 -13.88
N ARG A 106 30.42 13.87 -12.90
CA ARG A 106 30.01 13.36 -11.59
C ARG A 106 29.27 14.50 -10.89
N PRO A 107 27.96 14.41 -10.68
CA PRO A 107 27.23 15.46 -10.00
C PRO A 107 27.61 15.46 -8.52
N SER A 108 27.70 16.64 -7.91
CA SER A 108 27.91 16.74 -6.46
C SER A 108 26.65 16.31 -5.72
N ALA A 109 26.80 15.55 -4.64
CA ALA A 109 25.71 15.24 -3.75
C ALA A 109 25.24 16.54 -3.04
N PRO A 110 23.92 16.79 -2.96
CA PRO A 110 23.36 17.85 -2.11
C PRO A 110 23.78 17.72 -0.64
N GLU A 111 24.01 18.85 0.02
CA GLU A 111 24.31 18.90 1.46
C GLU A 111 23.17 18.27 2.30
N GLY A 112 23.54 17.57 3.37
CA GLY A 112 22.59 16.95 4.31
C GLY A 112 21.95 15.62 3.86
N LEU A 113 22.40 15.02 2.76
CA LEU A 113 21.94 13.68 2.38
C LEU A 113 22.61 12.58 3.23
N PRO A 114 21.85 11.56 3.67
CA PRO A 114 22.42 10.37 4.28
C PRO A 114 23.50 9.70 3.39
N PRO A 115 24.52 9.05 3.98
CA PRO A 115 25.64 8.46 3.24
C PRO A 115 25.23 7.47 2.15
N TYR A 116 24.17 6.69 2.38
CA TYR A 116 23.68 5.72 1.41
C TYR A 116 23.04 6.37 0.16
N LEU A 117 22.53 7.61 0.26
CA LEU A 117 22.05 8.38 -0.90
C LEU A 117 23.17 9.14 -1.57
N ALA A 118 24.19 9.55 -0.81
CA ALA A 118 25.37 10.20 -1.36
C ALA A 118 26.10 9.28 -2.33
N SER A 119 26.22 7.97 -2.03
CA SER A 119 26.85 6.99 -2.93
C SER A 119 26.15 6.84 -4.30
N LEU A 120 24.87 7.24 -4.42
CA LEU A 120 24.17 7.26 -5.70
C LEU A 120 24.74 8.30 -6.69
N TYR A 121 25.50 9.27 -6.18
CA TYR A 121 26.15 10.31 -6.99
C TYR A 121 27.51 9.86 -7.55
N ASP A 122 28.06 8.73 -7.09
CA ASP A 122 29.31 8.16 -7.61
C ASP A 122 29.17 7.63 -9.05
N VAL A 123 27.96 7.22 -9.43
CA VAL A 123 27.66 6.71 -10.77
C VAL A 123 27.68 7.90 -11.78
N PRO A 124 28.38 7.83 -12.92
CA PRO A 124 28.34 8.93 -13.89
C PRO A 124 26.95 9.11 -14.52
N LEU A 125 26.61 10.34 -14.93
CA LEU A 125 25.44 10.59 -15.78
C LEU A 125 25.66 10.00 -17.17
N LEU A 126 24.62 9.40 -17.74
CA LEU A 126 24.65 8.89 -19.10
C LEU A 126 24.40 10.02 -20.10
N THR A 127 25.12 10.00 -21.23
CA THR A 127 24.80 10.85 -22.38
C THR A 127 23.59 10.32 -23.12
N ARG A 128 23.05 11.10 -24.09
CA ARG A 128 21.90 10.66 -24.91
C ARG A 128 22.22 9.37 -25.68
N GLU A 129 23.42 9.30 -26.22
CA GLU A 129 23.90 8.17 -27.00
C GLU A 129 24.08 6.93 -26.13
N GLN A 130 24.65 7.10 -24.93
CA GLN A 130 24.80 6.01 -23.96
C GLN A 130 23.44 5.49 -23.46
N GLU A 131 22.48 6.38 -23.17
CA GLU A 131 21.11 5.99 -22.84
C GLU A 131 20.51 5.14 -23.97
N ALA A 132 20.55 5.63 -25.20
CA ALA A 132 20.02 4.92 -26.36
C ALA A 132 20.70 3.56 -26.56
N HIS A 133 22.03 3.50 -26.42
CA HIS A 133 22.80 2.27 -26.51
C HIS A 133 22.36 1.24 -25.47
N LEU A 134 22.23 1.62 -24.19
CA LEU A 134 21.84 0.70 -23.13
C LEU A 134 20.39 0.20 -23.30
N PHE A 135 19.44 1.07 -23.65
CA PHE A 135 18.07 0.65 -23.92
C PHE A 135 17.96 -0.26 -25.14
N ARG A 136 18.72 0.03 -26.20
CA ARG A 136 18.82 -0.81 -27.40
C ARG A 136 19.38 -2.18 -27.04
N LYS A 137 20.49 -2.23 -26.30
CA LYS A 137 21.14 -3.46 -25.83
C LYS A 137 20.23 -4.30 -24.95
N MET A 138 19.58 -3.70 -23.97
CA MET A 138 18.64 -4.39 -23.07
C MET A 138 17.49 -5.04 -23.86
N ASN A 139 16.85 -4.28 -24.76
CA ASN A 139 15.72 -4.79 -25.55
C ASN A 139 16.14 -5.84 -26.57
N TYR A 140 17.34 -5.71 -27.15
CA TYR A 140 17.89 -6.70 -28.07
C TYR A 140 18.21 -8.04 -27.38
N LEU A 141 18.80 -8.03 -26.19
CA LEU A 141 19.04 -9.24 -25.40
C LEU A 141 17.73 -9.97 -25.08
N LYS A 142 16.70 -9.23 -24.68
CA LYS A 142 15.35 -9.79 -24.45
C LYS A 142 14.71 -10.32 -25.74
N TYR A 143 14.87 -9.61 -26.86
CA TYR A 143 14.42 -10.06 -28.18
C TYR A 143 15.04 -11.40 -28.56
N ARG A 144 16.36 -11.55 -28.40
CA ARG A 144 17.08 -12.81 -28.66
C ARG A 144 16.59 -13.93 -27.74
N ALA A 145 16.45 -13.66 -26.45
CA ALA A 145 15.92 -14.63 -25.49
C ALA A 145 14.49 -15.07 -25.87
N SER A 146 13.65 -14.15 -26.36
CA SER A 146 12.30 -14.46 -26.87
C SER A 146 12.38 -15.38 -28.10
N LYS A 147 13.25 -15.07 -29.08
CA LYS A 147 13.41 -15.91 -30.28
C LYS A 147 13.91 -17.32 -29.97
N LEU A 148 14.75 -17.47 -28.96
CA LEU A 148 15.17 -18.79 -28.49
C LEU A 148 14.01 -19.52 -27.82
N ARG A 149 13.26 -18.84 -26.93
CA ARG A 149 12.08 -19.39 -26.26
C ARG A 149 11.02 -19.90 -27.23
N ASP A 150 10.76 -19.19 -28.33
CA ASP A 150 9.77 -19.57 -29.33
C ASP A 150 10.07 -20.95 -29.99
N ARG A 151 11.31 -21.43 -29.90
CA ARG A 151 11.77 -22.70 -30.47
C ARG A 151 11.82 -23.85 -29.46
N ILE A 152 11.55 -23.58 -28.18
CA ILE A 152 11.64 -24.57 -27.11
C ILE A 152 10.33 -25.35 -26.99
N ASP A 153 10.41 -26.66 -27.22
CA ASP A 153 9.42 -27.62 -26.73
C ASP A 153 9.81 -28.05 -25.30
N PRO A 154 9.02 -27.76 -24.25
CA PRO A 154 9.36 -28.13 -22.89
C PRO A 154 9.65 -29.63 -22.71
N ALA A 155 8.97 -30.50 -23.45
CA ALA A 155 9.15 -31.95 -23.33
C ALA A 155 10.47 -32.46 -23.93
N ARG A 156 11.11 -31.66 -24.79
CA ARG A 156 12.33 -32.00 -25.53
C ARG A 156 13.45 -30.96 -25.36
N ALA A 157 13.30 -30.07 -24.38
CA ALA A 157 14.26 -29.01 -24.12
C ALA A 157 15.64 -29.59 -23.75
N ARG A 158 16.70 -28.97 -24.27
CA ARG A 158 18.08 -29.30 -23.90
C ARG A 158 18.58 -28.28 -22.89
N SER A 159 19.35 -28.72 -21.89
CA SER A 159 19.90 -27.79 -20.88
C SER A 159 20.63 -26.62 -21.51
N ALA A 160 21.48 -26.87 -22.52
CA ALA A 160 22.25 -25.83 -23.19
C ALA A 160 21.39 -24.71 -23.81
N ASP A 161 20.20 -25.04 -24.34
CA ASP A 161 19.30 -24.03 -24.90
C ASP A 161 18.68 -23.18 -23.78
N LEU A 162 18.35 -23.79 -22.64
CA LEU A 162 17.83 -23.10 -21.45
C LEU A 162 18.90 -22.21 -20.81
N ASP A 163 20.13 -22.71 -20.70
CA ASP A 163 21.29 -21.97 -20.19
C ASP A 163 21.56 -20.71 -21.04
N ALA A 164 21.44 -20.82 -22.37
CA ALA A 164 21.58 -19.68 -23.26
C ALA A 164 20.47 -18.62 -23.08
N ILE A 165 19.22 -19.05 -22.87
CA ILE A 165 18.09 -18.14 -22.59
C ILE A 165 18.31 -17.40 -21.28
N GLU A 166 18.67 -18.12 -20.22
CA GLU A 166 18.90 -17.54 -18.89
C GLU A 166 20.07 -16.56 -18.90
N ARG A 167 21.19 -16.92 -19.56
CA ARG A 167 22.32 -16.00 -19.75
C ARG A 167 21.91 -14.68 -20.41
N LEU A 168 21.12 -14.73 -21.48
CA LEU A 168 20.62 -13.52 -22.14
C LEU A 168 19.70 -12.70 -21.22
N GLN A 169 18.89 -13.35 -20.38
CA GLN A 169 18.05 -12.67 -19.40
C GLN A 169 18.87 -12.02 -18.28
N GLU A 170 19.90 -12.70 -17.79
CA GLU A 170 20.84 -12.17 -16.79
C GLU A 170 21.61 -10.96 -17.34
N GLU A 171 22.11 -11.04 -18.58
CA GLU A 171 22.77 -9.91 -19.25
C GLU A 171 21.79 -8.75 -19.43
N ALA A 172 20.54 -9.00 -19.82
CA ALA A 172 19.52 -7.96 -19.94
C ALA A 172 19.20 -7.32 -18.57
N LEU A 173 19.14 -8.11 -17.51
CA LEU A 173 18.93 -7.65 -16.14
C LEU A 173 20.11 -6.79 -15.65
N ALA A 174 21.34 -7.16 -15.99
CA ALA A 174 22.53 -6.37 -15.67
C ALA A 174 22.48 -4.99 -16.34
N VAL A 175 22.14 -4.94 -17.63
CA VAL A 175 21.97 -3.66 -18.36
C VAL A 175 20.82 -2.84 -17.76
N LYS A 176 19.68 -3.48 -17.42
CA LYS A 176 18.57 -2.81 -16.73
C LYS A 176 19.01 -2.18 -15.42
N ASN A 177 19.78 -2.92 -14.60
CA ASN A 177 20.31 -2.42 -13.33
C ASN A 177 21.28 -1.25 -13.52
N GLN A 178 22.09 -1.27 -14.57
CA GLN A 178 22.95 -0.14 -14.92
C GLN A 178 22.14 1.12 -15.24
N ILE A 179 21.09 1.00 -16.05
CA ILE A 179 20.18 2.12 -16.39
C ILE A 179 19.51 2.67 -15.13
N ILE A 180 18.99 1.79 -14.25
CA ILE A 180 18.34 2.18 -13.00
C ILE A 180 19.33 2.96 -12.13
N ARG A 181 20.53 2.41 -11.87
CA ARG A 181 21.55 3.04 -11.01
C ARG A 181 21.95 4.43 -11.50
N ALA A 182 22.10 4.62 -12.81
CA ALA A 182 22.42 5.92 -13.39
C ALA A 182 21.31 6.98 -13.16
N ASN A 183 20.08 6.54 -12.90
CA ASN A 183 18.89 7.40 -12.78
C ASN A 183 18.31 7.49 -11.36
N LEU A 184 18.84 6.76 -10.35
CA LEU A 184 18.32 6.81 -8.97
C LEU A 184 18.34 8.24 -8.38
N ARG A 185 19.33 9.05 -8.75
CA ARG A 185 19.40 10.46 -8.32
C ARG A 185 18.22 11.31 -8.78
N LEU A 186 17.63 10.99 -9.94
CA LEU A 186 16.47 11.70 -10.46
C LEU A 186 15.31 11.55 -9.49
N VAL A 187 15.10 10.33 -8.96
CA VAL A 187 14.06 10.05 -7.97
C VAL A 187 14.26 10.91 -6.72
N VAL A 188 15.48 10.96 -6.18
CA VAL A 188 15.83 11.79 -5.02
C VAL A 188 15.50 13.26 -5.27
N SER A 189 15.84 13.79 -6.45
CA SER A 189 15.58 15.18 -6.80
C SER A 189 14.09 15.52 -6.93
N ILE A 190 13.29 14.58 -7.44
CA ILE A 190 11.83 14.74 -7.58
C ILE A 190 11.16 14.59 -6.21
N ALA A 191 11.56 13.59 -5.41
CA ALA A 191 11.05 13.33 -4.08
C ALA A 191 11.28 14.53 -3.14
N LYS A 192 12.48 15.14 -3.16
CA LYS A 192 12.76 16.36 -2.38
C LYS A 192 11.79 17.50 -2.66
N ARG A 193 11.31 17.65 -3.91
CA ARG A 193 10.34 18.70 -4.30
C ARG A 193 8.93 18.41 -3.79
N HIS A 194 8.57 17.14 -3.61
CA HIS A 194 7.24 16.70 -3.21
C HIS A 194 7.15 16.35 -1.71
N LEU A 195 8.20 16.63 -0.94
CA LEU A 195 8.22 16.38 0.49
C LEU A 195 7.26 17.34 1.20
N GLY A 196 6.16 16.81 1.73
CA GLY A 196 5.27 17.54 2.65
C GLY A 196 5.78 17.51 4.10
N GLN A 197 5.13 18.28 5.00
CA GLN A 197 5.53 18.39 6.41
C GLN A 197 5.44 17.07 7.21
N SER A 198 4.61 16.11 6.78
CA SER A 198 4.31 14.87 7.53
C SER A 198 4.78 13.58 6.83
N GLN A 199 5.44 13.67 5.67
CA GLN A 199 5.82 12.50 4.87
C GLN A 199 7.21 11.99 5.18
N ASN A 200 7.35 10.66 5.19
CA ASN A 200 8.65 10.02 5.30
C ASN A 200 9.37 10.07 3.96
N PHE A 201 10.46 10.83 3.89
CA PHE A 201 11.28 10.97 2.69
C PHE A 201 11.74 9.63 2.10
N PHE A 202 12.04 8.63 2.95
CA PHE A 202 12.52 7.32 2.53
C PHE A 202 11.44 6.49 1.82
N GLU A 203 10.20 6.60 2.27
CA GLU A 203 9.05 5.93 1.65
C GLU A 203 8.79 6.52 0.26
N LEU A 204 8.80 7.85 0.15
CA LEU A 204 8.64 8.54 -1.13
C LEU A 204 9.74 8.18 -2.14
N VAL A 205 11.00 8.10 -1.69
CA VAL A 205 12.11 7.65 -2.53
C VAL A 205 11.93 6.19 -2.96
N SER A 206 11.48 5.32 -2.06
CA SER A 206 11.22 3.90 -2.36
C SER A 206 10.11 3.72 -3.41
N ASP A 207 9.00 4.43 -3.26
CA ASP A 207 7.89 4.47 -4.22
C ASP A 207 8.32 5.02 -5.58
N GLY A 208 9.15 6.07 -5.55
CA GLY A 208 9.72 6.68 -6.74
C GLY A 208 10.65 5.71 -7.48
N ASN A 209 11.46 4.96 -6.75
CA ASN A 209 12.35 3.93 -7.30
C ASN A 209 11.55 2.81 -7.98
N MET A 210 10.44 2.36 -7.39
CA MET A 210 9.55 1.39 -8.04
C MET A 210 8.93 1.92 -9.34
N SER A 211 8.62 3.21 -9.37
CA SER A 211 8.08 3.87 -10.57
C SER A 211 9.15 4.07 -11.65
N LEU A 212 10.39 4.36 -11.25
CA LEU A 212 11.55 4.39 -12.13
C LEU A 212 11.82 3.02 -12.77
N ILE A 213 11.82 1.93 -11.97
CA ILE A 213 12.05 0.57 -12.47
C ILE A 213 11.01 0.21 -13.54
N ARG A 214 9.72 0.50 -13.27
CA ARG A 214 8.63 0.30 -14.25
C ARG A 214 8.78 1.17 -15.49
N ALA A 215 9.28 2.41 -15.33
CA ALA A 215 9.53 3.30 -16.46
C ALA A 215 10.66 2.76 -17.36
N VAL A 216 11.73 2.20 -16.79
CA VAL A 216 12.83 1.57 -17.55
C VAL A 216 12.30 0.42 -18.41
N GLU A 217 11.36 -0.38 -17.90
CA GLU A 217 10.81 -1.51 -18.67
C GLU A 217 9.96 -1.09 -19.87
N LYS A 218 9.31 0.08 -19.79
CA LYS A 218 8.34 0.55 -20.79
C LYS A 218 8.89 1.65 -21.70
N PHE A 219 10.08 2.15 -21.43
CA PHE A 219 10.64 3.25 -22.19
C PHE A 219 11.03 2.80 -23.61
N ASP A 220 10.65 3.63 -24.58
CA ASP A 220 10.96 3.43 -25.99
C ASP A 220 12.06 4.38 -26.45
N PHE A 221 13.24 3.83 -26.68
CA PHE A 221 14.39 4.59 -27.14
C PHE A 221 14.23 5.08 -28.60
N ALA A 222 13.38 4.45 -29.41
CA ALA A 222 13.19 4.82 -30.81
C ALA A 222 12.45 6.16 -30.97
N ARG A 223 11.71 6.59 -29.94
CA ARG A 223 10.99 7.88 -29.93
C ARG A 223 11.90 9.10 -29.83
N GLY A 224 13.21 8.93 -29.56
CA GLY A 224 14.18 10.01 -29.52
C GLY A 224 14.06 10.99 -28.34
N ASN A 225 13.16 10.75 -27.39
CA ASN A 225 13.06 11.55 -26.17
C ASN A 225 14.11 11.14 -25.15
N LYS A 226 14.50 12.06 -24.25
CA LYS A 226 15.35 11.74 -23.10
C LYS A 226 14.58 10.84 -22.12
N PHE A 227 15.26 9.85 -21.54
CA PHE A 227 14.64 8.96 -20.56
C PHE A 227 14.19 9.73 -19.32
N SER A 228 14.98 10.72 -18.87
CA SER A 228 14.65 11.57 -17.72
C SER A 228 13.28 12.27 -17.85
N THR A 229 12.89 12.69 -19.06
CA THR A 229 11.57 13.29 -19.33
C THR A 229 10.45 12.29 -19.05
N TYR A 230 10.56 11.07 -19.59
CA TYR A 230 9.55 10.02 -19.39
C TYR A 230 9.51 9.54 -17.94
N ALA A 231 10.68 9.31 -17.33
CA ALA A 231 10.81 8.87 -15.95
C ALA A 231 10.20 9.88 -14.97
N THR A 232 10.41 11.19 -15.20
CA THR A 232 9.81 12.25 -14.37
C THR A 232 8.29 12.15 -14.35
N TRP A 233 7.66 11.99 -15.51
CA TRP A 233 6.20 11.80 -15.59
C TRP A 233 5.72 10.54 -14.86
N ALA A 234 6.43 9.43 -15.00
CA ALA A 234 6.08 8.18 -14.32
C ALA A 234 6.18 8.29 -12.79
N ILE A 235 7.23 8.95 -12.30
CA ILE A 235 7.46 9.17 -10.86
C ILE A 235 6.42 10.14 -10.28
N VAL A 236 6.25 11.31 -10.89
CA VAL A 236 5.30 12.33 -10.42
C VAL A 236 3.88 11.80 -10.45
N ARG A 237 3.47 11.08 -11.50
CA ARG A 237 2.14 10.45 -11.57
C ARG A 237 1.91 9.44 -10.45
N ASN A 238 2.94 8.67 -10.06
CA ASN A 238 2.82 7.76 -8.93
C ASN A 238 2.67 8.52 -7.62
N PHE A 239 3.45 9.58 -7.40
CA PHE A 239 3.37 10.41 -6.19
C PHE A 239 2.02 11.09 -6.04
N ILE A 240 1.45 11.65 -7.11
CA ILE A 240 0.10 12.22 -7.09
C ILE A 240 -0.95 11.19 -6.65
N ARG A 241 -0.73 9.90 -6.94
CA ARG A 241 -1.64 8.83 -6.54
C ARG A 241 -1.41 8.37 -5.10
N THR A 242 -0.16 8.15 -4.69
CA THR A 242 0.15 7.52 -3.40
C THR A 242 0.14 8.50 -2.23
N ILE A 243 0.54 9.76 -2.44
CA ILE A 243 0.59 10.78 -1.38
C ILE A 243 -0.78 11.02 -0.71
N PRO A 244 -1.88 11.25 -1.46
CA PRO A 244 -3.18 11.46 -0.83
C PRO A 244 -3.72 10.21 -0.13
N GLU A 245 -3.51 9.02 -0.72
CA GLU A 245 -3.91 7.74 -0.13
C GLU A 245 -3.19 7.49 1.20
N GLU A 246 -1.89 7.79 1.27
CA GLU A 246 -1.08 7.62 2.47
C GLU A 246 -1.45 8.63 3.55
N SER A 247 -1.68 9.91 3.20
CA SER A 247 -2.15 10.93 4.15
C SER A 247 -3.50 10.51 4.75
N GLN A 248 -4.47 10.12 3.91
CA GLN A 248 -5.77 9.65 4.40
C GLN A 248 -5.66 8.40 5.27
N ARG A 249 -4.73 7.49 4.94
CA ARG A 249 -4.46 6.31 5.76
C ARG A 249 -3.85 6.71 7.11
N ARG A 250 -2.83 7.57 7.13
CA ARG A 250 -2.24 8.08 8.37
C ARG A 250 -3.28 8.81 9.22
N ASP A 251 -4.09 9.70 8.63
CA ASP A 251 -5.15 10.41 9.34
C ASP A 251 -6.22 9.47 9.92
N ARG A 252 -6.48 8.33 9.26
CA ARG A 252 -7.41 7.30 9.75
C ARG A 252 -6.82 6.39 10.83
N PHE A 253 -5.51 6.18 10.83
CA PHE A 253 -4.83 5.18 11.68
C PHE A 253 -3.81 5.79 12.65
N LEU A 254 -3.76 7.11 12.81
CA LEU A 254 -3.12 7.76 13.95
C LEU A 254 -3.88 7.34 15.22
N THR A 255 -3.45 6.27 15.87
CA THR A 255 -3.60 6.13 17.31
C THR A 255 -2.86 7.31 17.92
N GLY A 256 -3.53 8.06 18.80
CA GLY A 256 -3.17 9.41 19.21
C GLY A 256 -1.69 9.62 19.51
N HIS A 257 -1.22 10.84 19.26
CA HIS A 257 0.09 11.28 19.70
C HIS A 257 0.29 10.95 21.19
N ASP A 258 1.40 10.26 21.45
CA ASP A 258 1.90 9.71 22.71
C ASP A 258 2.14 10.73 23.84
N GLU A 259 1.65 11.97 23.75
CA GLU A 259 1.90 12.99 24.77
C GLU A 259 0.70 13.91 25.05
N MET A 260 -0.39 13.85 24.28
CA MET A 260 -1.54 14.74 24.52
C MET A 260 -2.55 14.19 25.54
N PHE A 261 -2.40 12.91 25.92
CA PHE A 261 -3.24 12.26 26.91
C PHE A 261 -2.80 12.47 28.37
N GLU A 262 -1.58 12.98 28.63
CA GLU A 262 -1.13 13.25 30.01
C GLU A 262 -1.47 14.66 30.50
N SER A 263 -1.85 15.60 29.62
CA SER A 263 -2.10 17.00 30.00
C SER A 263 -3.58 17.38 30.15
N ALA A 264 -4.51 16.50 29.77
CA ALA A 264 -5.92 16.70 30.05
C ALA A 264 -6.20 16.13 31.44
N ALA A 265 -6.31 16.99 32.46
CA ALA A 265 -6.83 16.58 33.75
C ALA A 265 -8.17 15.87 33.53
N ASP A 266 -8.27 14.63 33.99
CA ASP A 266 -9.50 13.84 33.90
C ASP A 266 -10.58 14.55 34.73
N HIS A 267 -11.45 15.31 34.06
CA HIS A 267 -12.61 15.98 34.66
C HIS A 267 -13.80 15.02 34.83
N ARG A 268 -13.59 13.70 34.88
CA ARG A 268 -14.58 12.73 35.37
C ARG A 268 -14.79 12.82 36.88
N SER A 269 -14.81 14.04 37.42
CA SER A 269 -15.46 14.33 38.69
C SER A 269 -16.95 14.01 38.56
N ASP A 270 -17.28 12.84 39.09
CA ASP A 270 -18.56 12.38 39.63
C ASP A 270 -19.82 12.51 38.75
N GLU A 271 -20.02 11.51 37.88
CA GLU A 271 -21.34 11.12 37.37
C GLU A 271 -22.37 10.94 38.53
N HIS A 272 -21.90 10.62 39.73
CA HIS A 272 -22.73 10.56 40.94
C HIS A 272 -23.16 11.93 41.48
N GLU A 273 -22.29 12.95 41.47
CA GLU A 273 -22.65 14.31 41.91
C GLU A 273 -23.68 14.92 40.93
N THR A 274 -23.42 14.80 39.63
CA THR A 274 -24.37 15.28 38.60
C THR A 274 -25.73 14.58 38.69
N ALA A 275 -25.77 13.28 38.98
CA ALA A 275 -27.03 12.55 39.18
C ALA A 275 -27.78 12.98 40.45
N ILE A 276 -27.06 13.27 41.54
CA ILE A 276 -27.66 13.79 42.79
C ILE A 276 -28.24 15.18 42.55
N ASP A 277 -27.51 16.06 41.88
CA ASP A 277 -27.98 17.42 41.59
C ASP A 277 -29.17 17.41 40.64
N GLN A 278 -29.14 16.60 39.56
CA GLN A 278 -30.30 16.42 38.68
C GLN A 278 -31.53 15.93 39.45
N LYS A 279 -31.37 14.97 40.36
CA LYS A 279 -32.47 14.47 41.19
C LYS A 279 -33.03 15.57 42.10
N ARG A 280 -32.16 16.35 42.76
CA ARG A 280 -32.57 17.50 43.58
C ARG A 280 -33.32 18.55 42.76
N THR A 281 -32.81 18.90 41.58
CA THR A 281 -33.48 19.85 40.67
C THR A 281 -34.83 19.32 40.22
N GLN A 282 -34.94 18.03 39.90
CA GLN A 282 -36.21 17.41 39.49
C GLN A 282 -37.25 17.41 40.62
N GLU A 283 -36.84 17.11 41.85
CA GLU A 283 -37.69 17.19 43.04
C GLU A 283 -38.16 18.64 43.30
N ALA A 284 -37.26 19.61 43.18
CA ALA A 284 -37.60 21.03 43.33
C ALA A 284 -38.60 21.51 42.25
N VAL A 285 -38.38 21.16 40.98
CA VAL A 285 -39.30 21.51 39.89
C VAL A 285 -40.66 20.87 40.11
N THR A 286 -40.71 19.60 40.55
CA THR A 286 -41.98 18.92 40.83
C THR A 286 -42.75 19.61 41.96
N GLY A 287 -42.06 19.98 43.06
CA GLY A 287 -42.66 20.72 44.17
C GLY A 287 -43.20 22.10 43.78
N LEU A 288 -42.52 22.80 42.87
CA LEU A 288 -43.00 24.07 42.32
C LEU A 288 -44.27 23.88 41.46
N LEU A 289 -44.32 22.83 40.65
CA LEU A 289 -45.47 22.52 39.80
C LEU A 289 -46.73 22.18 40.60
N ASP A 290 -46.60 21.54 41.76
CA ASP A 290 -47.75 21.17 42.61
C ASP A 290 -48.48 22.37 43.23
N ARG A 291 -47.86 23.55 43.24
CA ARG A 291 -48.50 24.79 43.69
C ARG A 291 -49.30 25.50 42.59
N LEU A 292 -49.11 25.09 41.34
CA LEU A 292 -49.96 25.56 40.26
C LEU A 292 -51.30 24.83 40.32
N ASN A 293 -52.36 25.48 39.85
CA ASN A 293 -53.64 24.78 39.69
C ASN A 293 -53.54 23.72 38.58
N GLU A 294 -54.46 22.76 38.58
CA GLU A 294 -54.43 21.62 37.65
C GLU A 294 -54.30 22.03 36.18
N ARG A 295 -54.97 23.13 35.79
CA ARG A 295 -54.93 23.65 34.41
C ARG A 295 -53.59 24.29 34.08
N GLU A 296 -53.03 25.10 34.98
CA GLU A 296 -51.73 25.75 34.84
C GLU A 296 -50.59 24.72 34.82
N ARG A 297 -50.63 23.75 35.74
CA ARG A 297 -49.67 22.64 35.81
C ARG A 297 -49.66 21.86 34.50
N ARG A 298 -50.83 21.48 33.98
CA ARG A 298 -50.92 20.76 32.71
C ARG A 298 -50.39 21.57 31.53
N ILE A 299 -50.65 22.88 31.47
CA ILE A 299 -50.12 23.74 30.41
C ILE A 299 -48.58 23.76 30.45
N ILE A 300 -47.98 23.96 31.63
CA ILE A 300 -46.52 24.00 31.78
C ILE A 300 -45.91 22.62 31.50
N THR A 301 -46.45 21.56 32.07
CA THR A 301 -45.94 20.19 31.89
C THR A 301 -45.96 19.76 30.42
N SER A 302 -47.08 19.95 29.72
CA SER A 302 -47.18 19.58 28.29
C SER A 302 -46.43 20.53 27.37
N ARG A 303 -46.24 21.81 27.74
CA ARG A 303 -45.51 22.77 26.88
C ARG A 303 -44.00 22.52 26.87
N PHE A 304 -43.46 22.11 28.02
CA PHE A 304 -42.02 21.92 28.26
C PHE A 304 -41.61 20.44 28.40
N GLY A 305 -42.53 19.50 28.18
CA GLY A 305 -42.24 18.06 28.21
C GLY A 305 -41.78 17.54 29.56
N LEU A 306 -42.18 18.18 30.66
CA LEU A 306 -41.71 17.84 32.01
C LEU A 306 -42.29 16.50 32.46
N GLY A 307 -41.54 15.74 33.26
CA GLY A 307 -42.02 14.48 33.83
C GLY A 307 -42.32 13.37 32.80
N GLY A 308 -41.74 13.44 31.61
CA GLY A 308 -41.95 12.46 30.52
C GLY A 308 -43.16 12.74 29.64
N ALA A 309 -43.79 13.91 29.76
CA ALA A 309 -44.84 14.36 28.86
C ALA A 309 -44.29 14.70 27.46
N VAL A 310 -45.12 14.53 26.43
CA VAL A 310 -44.79 14.97 25.07
C VAL A 310 -44.93 16.49 24.98
N GLU A 311 -43.94 17.16 24.39
CA GLU A 311 -44.02 18.60 24.13
C GLU A 311 -45.13 18.91 23.11
N LEU A 312 -46.06 19.77 23.50
CA LEU A 312 -47.17 20.22 22.68
C LEU A 312 -47.06 21.72 22.38
N THR A 313 -47.49 22.11 21.17
CA THR A 313 -47.58 23.52 20.79
C THR A 313 -48.80 24.20 21.42
N LEU A 314 -48.76 25.53 21.58
CA LEU A 314 -49.89 26.31 22.13
C LEU A 314 -51.21 26.11 21.38
N GLU A 315 -51.12 25.78 20.09
CA GLU A 315 -52.29 25.51 19.25
C GLU A 315 -52.89 24.14 19.56
N GLN A 316 -52.05 23.11 19.71
CA GLN A 316 -52.48 21.77 20.11
C GLN A 316 -53.04 21.76 21.55
N LEU A 317 -52.39 22.45 22.49
CA LEU A 317 -52.93 22.65 23.84
C LEU A 317 -54.27 23.40 23.83
N GLY A 318 -54.43 24.37 22.92
CA GLY A 318 -55.69 25.09 22.76
C GLY A 318 -56.82 24.18 22.30
N GLN A 319 -56.54 23.32 21.31
CA GLN A 319 -57.48 22.31 20.83
C GLN A 319 -57.86 21.31 21.94
N GLU A 320 -56.88 20.82 22.70
CA GLU A 320 -57.10 19.86 23.79
C GLU A 320 -57.91 20.45 24.96
N LEU A 321 -57.62 21.68 25.34
CA LEU A 321 -58.27 22.36 26.47
C LEU A 321 -59.57 23.08 26.07
N GLY A 322 -59.95 23.07 24.79
CA GLY A 322 -61.14 23.75 24.26
C GLY A 322 -61.05 25.27 24.34
N VAL A 323 -59.86 25.85 24.27
CA VAL A 323 -59.62 27.30 24.36
C VAL A 323 -58.77 27.81 23.19
N THR A 324 -58.80 29.12 22.93
CA THR A 324 -57.98 29.70 21.86
C THR A 324 -56.48 29.65 22.20
N LYS A 325 -55.62 29.60 21.17
CA LYS A 325 -54.15 29.66 21.31
C LYS A 325 -53.68 30.83 22.17
N GLU A 326 -54.27 32.01 21.97
CA GLU A 326 -53.91 33.19 22.77
C GLU A 326 -54.32 33.04 24.24
N ARG A 327 -55.42 32.31 24.52
CA ARG A 327 -55.82 32.01 25.89
C ARG A 327 -54.82 31.07 26.57
N VAL A 328 -54.29 30.06 25.87
CA VAL A 328 -53.22 29.19 26.39
C VAL A 328 -51.97 30.03 26.68
N ARG A 329 -51.56 30.92 25.78
CA ARG A 329 -50.41 31.82 25.96
C ARG A 329 -50.54 32.70 27.21
N GLN A 330 -51.73 33.25 27.45
CA GLN A 330 -52.00 34.06 28.65
C GLN A 330 -51.93 33.23 29.94
N LEU A 331 -52.41 31.99 29.92
CA LEU A 331 -52.36 31.09 31.07
C LEU A 331 -50.92 30.61 31.34
N GLU A 332 -50.16 30.31 30.30
CA GLU A 332 -48.73 29.98 30.39
C GLU A 332 -47.94 31.13 31.03
N ALA A 333 -48.10 32.37 30.54
CA ALA A 333 -47.40 33.53 31.07
C ALA A 333 -47.72 33.76 32.56
N ARG A 334 -49.00 33.63 32.94
CA ARG A 334 -49.42 33.73 34.35
C ARG A 334 -48.84 32.61 35.22
N ALA A 335 -48.79 31.38 34.71
CA ALA A 335 -48.20 30.25 35.41
C ALA A 335 -46.69 30.43 35.60
N GLN A 336 -45.96 30.88 34.57
CA GLN A 336 -44.53 31.18 34.67
C GLN A 336 -44.24 32.31 35.67
N GLU A 337 -45.05 33.37 35.69
CA GLU A 337 -44.88 34.46 36.64
C GLU A 337 -45.12 34.01 38.09
N LYS A 338 -46.12 33.15 38.32
CA LYS A 338 -46.34 32.49 39.61
C LYS A 338 -45.15 31.63 40.02
N LEU A 339 -44.65 30.77 39.12
CA LEU A 339 -43.48 29.93 39.37
C LEU A 339 -42.25 30.77 39.74
N ARG A 340 -41.99 31.87 39.01
CA ARG A 340 -40.90 32.79 39.33
C ARG A 340 -41.03 33.40 40.71
N LYS A 341 -42.24 33.81 41.09
CA LYS A 341 -42.49 34.38 42.43
C LYS A 341 -42.24 33.35 43.54
N ILE A 342 -42.73 32.12 43.36
CA ILE A 342 -42.54 31.03 44.33
C ILE A 342 -41.05 30.66 44.44
N ALA A 343 -40.34 30.54 43.31
CA ALA A 343 -38.91 30.23 43.31
C ALA A 343 -38.09 31.31 44.06
N LEU A 344 -38.46 32.59 43.92
CA LEU A 344 -37.81 33.70 44.61
C LEU A 344 -38.08 33.71 46.13
N GLU A 345 -39.30 33.33 46.53
CA GLU A 345 -39.70 33.24 47.96
C GLU A 345 -38.97 32.09 48.68
N GLU A 346 -38.72 30.97 48.00
CA GLU A 346 -38.12 29.76 48.60
C GLU A 346 -36.59 29.69 48.45
N LYS A 347 -35.96 30.68 47.82
CA LYS A 347 -34.52 30.69 47.51
C LYS A 347 -34.06 29.39 46.85
N ILE A 348 -34.91 28.79 46.02
CA ILE A 348 -34.54 27.58 45.28
C ILE A 348 -33.62 28.04 44.16
N ASP A 349 -32.36 27.65 44.25
CA ASP A 349 -31.38 27.89 43.20
C ASP A 349 -31.64 26.89 42.06
N VAL A 350 -32.60 27.23 41.19
CA VAL A 350 -32.94 26.41 40.01
C VAL A 350 -31.99 26.72 38.83
N LEU A 351 -31.00 27.59 39.05
CA LEU A 351 -29.95 27.86 38.09
C LEU A 351 -28.72 27.06 38.52
N GLY A 352 -28.52 25.90 37.90
CA GLY A 352 -27.18 25.33 37.83
C GLY A 352 -26.22 26.32 37.15
N PRO A 353 -24.90 26.16 37.30
CA PRO A 353 -23.91 27.09 36.73
C PRO A 353 -24.10 27.37 35.24
#